data_AF-X1SSI4-F1
#
_entry.id   AF-X1SSI4-F1
#
_cell.length_a   1.000
_cell.length_b   1.000
_cell.length_c   1.000
_cell.angle_alpha   90.00
_cell.angle_beta   90.00
_cell.angle_gamma   90.00
#
_symmetry.space_group_name_H-M   'P 1'
#
loop_
_entity.id
_entity.type
_entity.pdbx_description
1 polymer ?
#
loop_
_entity_poly.entity_id
_entity_poly.type
_entity_poly.pdbx_seq_one_letter_code
_entity_poly.pdbx_strand_id
1 'polypeptide(L)' 'MEGLSLDFIIPLTSEEKLPNFSWLMEEGSWGKLKSITPNEPLILNSSFNTGKLPAKHRKLSWNEYTLLNLKQRIQ' A
#
# COMPACT_ATOMS: atom_id res chain seq x y z
N MET A 1 0.40 -7.31 -4.89
CA MET A 1 -0.61 -7.13 -5.95
C MET A 1 -1.09 -5.70 -5.87
N GLU A 2 -0.88 -4.91 -6.92
CA GLU A 2 -1.32 -3.51 -6.94
C GLU A 2 -2.80 -3.45 -7.35
N GLY A 3 -3.59 -2.61 -6.68
CA GLY A 3 -5.01 -2.39 -7.02
C GLY A 3 -5.97 -3.54 -6.68
N LEU A 4 -5.52 -4.59 -5.99
CA LEU A 4 -6.39 -5.69 -5.58
C LEU A 4 -7.31 -5.27 -4.43
N SER A 5 -8.62 -5.34 -4.63
CA SER A 5 -9.62 -5.11 -3.58
C SER A 5 -10.33 -6.41 -3.21
N LEU A 6 -10.56 -6.63 -1.91
CA LEU A 6 -11.43 -7.70 -1.43
C LEU A 6 -12.86 -7.55 -1.94
N ASP A 7 -13.29 -6.32 -2.26
CA ASP A 7 -14.60 -6.06 -2.86
C ASP A 7 -14.75 -6.71 -4.25
N PHE A 8 -13.62 -7.04 -4.91
CA PHE A 8 -13.61 -7.78 -6.17
C PHE A 8 -13.38 -9.28 -5.97
N ILE A 9 -12.51 -9.65 -5.02
CA ILE A 9 -12.17 -11.05 -4.77
C ILE A 9 -13.35 -11.82 -4.18
N ILE A 10 -14.06 -11.25 -3.19
CA ILE A 10 -15.14 -11.95 -2.47
C ILE A 10 -16.29 -12.35 -3.41
N PRO A 11 -16.82 -11.47 -4.28
CA PRO A 11 -17.84 -11.88 -5.25
C PRO A 11 -17.34 -12.98 -6.20
N LEU A 12 -16.12 -12.86 -6.72
CA LEU A 12 -15.58 -13.85 -7.66
C LEU A 12 -15.29 -15.22 -7.04
N THR A 13 -14.93 -15.27 -5.75
CA THR A 13 -14.85 -16.53 -5.02
C THR A 13 -16.23 -17.17 -4.86
N SER A 14 -17.27 -16.36 -4.60
CA SER A 14 -18.65 -16.87 -4.49
C SER A 14 -19.23 -17.39 -5.82
N GLU A 15 -18.72 -16.89 -6.94
CA GLU A 15 -19.04 -17.37 -8.29
C GLU A 15 -18.18 -18.57 -8.73
N GLU A 16 -17.40 -19.17 -7.82
CA GLU A 16 -16.48 -20.29 -8.08
C GLU A 16 -15.40 -20.01 -9.16
N LYS A 17 -15.19 -18.73 -9.53
CA LYS A 17 -14.21 -18.33 -10.55
C LYS A 17 -12.77 -18.34 -10.05
N LEU A 18 -12.59 -18.30 -8.72
CA LEU A 18 -11.29 -18.21 -8.06
C LEU A 18 -11.09 -19.36 -7.05
N PRO A 19 -10.98 -20.62 -7.51
CA PRO A 19 -10.93 -21.79 -6.63
C PRO A 19 -9.72 -21.76 -5.68
N ASN A 20 -8.57 -21.29 -6.14
CA ASN A 20 -7.37 -21.14 -5.29
C ASN A 20 -7.59 -20.12 -4.16
N PHE A 21 -8.30 -19.02 -4.43
CA PHE A 21 -8.61 -18.03 -3.40
C PHE A 21 -9.68 -18.52 -2.43
N SER A 22 -10.68 -19.30 -2.89
CA SER A 22 -11.67 -19.94 -2.01
C SER A 22 -10.97 -20.86 -0.99
N TRP A 23 -10.10 -21.74 -1.49
CA TRP A 23 -9.32 -22.63 -0.63
C TRP A 23 -8.44 -21.86 0.37
N LEU A 24 -7.77 -20.78 -0.06
CA LEU A 24 -6.97 -19.92 0.82
C LEU A 24 -7.82 -19.17 1.86
N MET A 25 -9.07 -18.84 1.56
CA MET A 25 -9.98 -18.18 2.50
C MET A 25 -10.58 -19.15 3.52
N GLU A 26 -10.76 -20.41 3.16
CA GLU A 26 -11.28 -21.48 4.03
C GLU A 26 -10.20 -22.06 4.96
N GLU A 27 -9.03 -22.41 4.41
CA GLU A 27 -7.96 -23.10 5.14
C GLU A 27 -6.86 -22.16 5.64
N GLY A 28 -6.82 -20.93 5.11
CA GLY A 28 -5.80 -19.95 5.43
C GLY A 28 -6.23 -18.90 6.44
N SER A 29 -5.51 -17.77 6.45
CA SER A 29 -5.84 -16.59 7.23
C SER A 29 -5.99 -15.39 6.31
N TRP A 30 -7.12 -14.70 6.42
CA TRP A 30 -7.40 -13.53 5.63
C TRP A 30 -8.09 -12.45 6.48
N GLY A 31 -8.01 -11.21 6.01
CA GLY A 31 -8.63 -10.08 6.70
C GLY A 31 -8.46 -8.78 5.92
N LYS A 32 -9.30 -7.80 6.22
CA LYS A 32 -9.23 -6.47 5.61
C LYS A 32 -8.16 -5.63 6.30
N LEU A 33 -7.15 -5.22 5.54
CA LEU A 33 -6.12 -4.29 6.01
C LEU A 33 -6.49 -2.84 5.66
N LYS A 34 -6.22 -1.91 6.58
CA LYS A 34 -6.35 -0.48 6.32
C LYS A 34 -5.12 0.01 5.59
N SER A 35 -5.31 0.70 4.46
CA SER A 35 -4.22 1.33 3.73
C SER A 35 -3.73 2.60 4.44
N ILE A 36 -2.57 3.08 4.01
CA ILE A 36 -1.96 4.33 4.45
C ILE A 36 -2.17 5.41 3.39
N THR A 37 -2.16 6.67 3.82
CA THR A 37 -2.19 7.84 2.94
C THR A 37 -0.82 8.53 3.01
N PRO A 38 -0.19 8.89 1.88
CA PRO A 38 -0.65 8.70 0.49
C PRO A 38 -0.57 7.24 -0.01
N ASN A 39 -1.41 6.86 -0.98
CA ASN A 39 -1.62 5.48 -1.43
C ASN A 39 -0.97 5.14 -2.79
N GLU A 40 -0.03 5.96 -3.25
CA GLU A 40 0.72 5.73 -4.48
C GLU A 40 1.64 4.50 -4.34
N PRO A 41 1.79 3.68 -5.41
CA PRO A 41 2.54 2.42 -5.36
C PRO A 41 3.96 2.55 -4.79
N LEU A 42 4.68 3.62 -5.16
CA LEU A 42 6.04 3.88 -4.67
C LEU A 42 6.08 3.97 -3.13
N ILE A 43 5.12 4.70 -2.55
CA ILE A 43 5.05 4.98 -1.11
C ILE A 43 4.61 3.73 -0.38
N LEU A 44 3.57 3.05 -0.88
CA LEU A 44 3.07 1.79 -0.33
C LEU A 44 4.14 0.70 -0.33
N ASN A 45 4.85 0.52 -1.45
CA ASN A 45 5.92 -0.47 -1.54
C ASN A 45 7.08 -0.12 -0.60
N SER A 46 7.40 1.16 -0.45
CA SER A 46 8.42 1.60 0.52
C SER A 46 8.00 1.33 1.97
N SER A 47 6.73 1.58 2.31
CA SER A 47 6.19 1.28 3.64
C SER A 47 6.13 -0.22 3.92
N PHE A 48 5.69 -1.01 2.95
CA PHE A 48 5.63 -2.47 3.04
C PHE A 48 7.02 -3.08 3.25
N ASN A 49 8.01 -2.66 2.46
CA ASN A 49 9.37 -3.20 2.55
C ASN A 49 10.10 -2.77 3.82
N THR A 50 9.82 -1.57 4.35
CA THR A 50 10.52 -1.03 5.53
C THR A 50 9.79 -1.24 6.85
N GLY A 51 8.50 -1.62 6.81
CA GLY A 51 7.63 -1.67 7.99
C GLY A 51 7.42 -0.31 8.66
N LYS A 52 7.73 0.79 7.98
CA LYS A 52 7.66 2.17 8.50
C LYS A 52 6.59 2.96 7.75
N LEU A 53 6.03 3.97 8.41
CA LEU A 53 5.13 4.92 7.76
C LEU A 53 5.88 5.90 6.84
N PRO A 54 5.19 6.57 5.89
CA PRO A 54 5.80 7.56 4.99
C PRO A 54 6.60 8.64 5.70
N ALA A 55 6.10 9.11 6.85
CA ALA A 55 6.79 10.08 7.69
C ALA A 55 8.17 9.61 8.21
N LYS A 56 8.37 8.28 8.35
CA LYS A 56 9.61 7.69 8.87
C LYS A 56 10.57 7.24 7.77
N HIS A 57 10.09 6.68 6.66
CA HIS A 57 10.97 6.26 5.56
C HIS A 57 11.24 7.38 4.53
N ARG A 58 10.50 8.50 4.58
CA ARG A 58 10.74 9.73 3.80
C ARG A 58 10.77 9.57 2.28
N LYS A 59 10.16 8.49 1.75
CA LYS A 59 10.00 8.28 0.31
C LYS A 59 8.59 8.66 -0.10
N LEU A 60 8.46 9.79 -0.79
CA LEU A 60 7.18 10.35 -1.24
C LEU A 60 7.08 10.46 -2.77
N SER A 61 8.21 10.47 -3.48
CA SER A 61 8.27 10.63 -4.93
C SER A 61 9.54 9.99 -5.49
N TRP A 62 9.54 9.71 -6.79
CA TRP A 62 10.73 9.26 -7.52
C TRP A 62 11.81 10.34 -7.57
N ASN A 63 11.37 11.60 -7.66
CA ASN A 63 12.23 12.76 -7.72
C ASN A 63 12.44 13.31 -6.33
N GLU A 64 13.70 13.59 -5.99
CA GLU A 64 14.07 14.30 -4.78
C GLU A 64 14.64 15.66 -5.20
N TYR A 65 14.01 16.73 -4.72
CA TYR A 65 14.47 18.09 -4.98
C TYR A 65 15.23 18.59 -3.76
N THR A 66 16.53 18.83 -3.93
CA THR A 66 17.32 19.52 -2.92
C THR A 66 17.27 21.01 -3.20
N LEU A 67 16.57 21.76 -2.34
CA LEU A 67 16.54 23.22 -2.43
C LEU A 67 17.82 23.78 -1.80
N LEU A 68 18.81 24.10 -2.63
CA LEU A 68 20.15 24.50 -2.21
C LEU A 68 20.26 25.89 -1.54
N ASN A 69 19.17 26.63 -1.34
CA ASN A 69 19.20 27.97 -0.73
C ASN A 69 17.91 28.34 0.04
N LEU A 70 17.50 27.52 1.00
CA LEU A 70 16.43 27.89 1.95
C LEU A 70 16.99 28.80 3.06
N LYS A 71 17.37 30.05 2.71
CA LYS A 71 17.49 31.13 3.69
C LYS A 71 16.08 31.60 4.07
N GLN A 72 15.36 30.83 4.88
CA GLN A 72 14.16 31.34 5.54
C GLN A 72 14.42 31.49 7.03
N ARG A 73 14.74 32.73 7.42
CA ARG A 73 14.51 33.23 8.77
C ARG A 73 13.00 33.39 8.92
N ILE A 74 12.36 32.45 9.60
CA ILE A 74 10.98 32.62 10.05
C ILE A 74 11.08 33.31 11.41
N GLN A 75 10.62 34.57 11.48
CA GLN A 75 10.36 35.29 12.73
C GLN A 75 9.02 34.85 13.31
#